data_AF-A0A427A6V1-F1
#
_entry.id   AF-A0A427A6V1-F1
#
_cell.length_a   1.000
_cell.length_b   1.000
_cell.length_c   1.000
_cell.angle_alpha   90.00
_cell.angle_beta   90.00
_cell.angle_gamma   90.00
#
_symmetry.space_group_name_H-M   'P 1'
#
loop_
_entity.id
_entity.type
_entity.pdbx_description
1 polymer ?
#
loop_
_entity_poly.entity_id
_entity_poly.type
_entity_poly.pdbx_seq_one_letter_code
_entity_poly.pdbx_strand_id
1 'polypeptide(L)' 'WSPALTLSKVLLSICSLLTDPNPDDPLVPEVAHMYKTQSSRYEETARAWTQKYAMG' A
#
# COMPACT_ATOMS: atom_id res chain seq x y z
N TRP A 1 -11.00 -1.47 15.87
CA TRP A 1 -10.33 -2.51 16.68
C TRP A 1 -11.38 -3.23 17.51
N SER A 2 -11.40 -4.55 17.51
CA SER A 2 -12.37 -5.36 18.27
C SER A 2 -11.68 -6.61 18.85
N PRO A 3 -12.17 -7.17 19.97
CA PRO A 3 -11.56 -8.35 20.60
C PRO A 3 -11.58 -9.61 19.72
N ALA A 4 -12.42 -9.64 18.69
CA ALA A 4 -12.56 -10.76 17.76
C ALA A 4 -11.56 -10.74 16.58
N LEU A 5 -10.76 -9.67 16.47
CA LEU A 5 -9.71 -9.58 15.46
C LEU A 5 -8.51 -10.40 15.90
N THR A 6 -8.16 -11.38 15.07
CA THR A 6 -6.94 -12.18 15.25
C THR A 6 -5.78 -11.53 14.49
N LEU A 7 -4.55 -11.80 14.93
CA LEU A 7 -3.34 -11.35 14.24
C LEU A 7 -3.37 -11.75 12.75
N SER A 8 -3.80 -12.96 12.43
CA SER A 8 -3.91 -13.44 11.04
C SER A 8 -4.86 -12.58 10.21
N LYS A 9 -6.01 -12.18 10.77
CA LYS A 9 -6.96 -11.29 10.05
C LYS A 9 -6.36 -9.90 9.80
N VAL A 10 -5.60 -9.38 10.77
CA VAL A 10 -4.90 -8.10 10.62
C VAL A 10 -3.83 -8.20 9.53
N LEU A 11 -2.98 -9.22 9.57
CA LEU A 11 -1.94 -9.42 8.56
C LEU A 11 -2.54 -9.60 7.15
N LEU A 12 -3.61 -10.38 7.01
CA LEU A 12 -4.32 -10.53 5.74
C LEU A 12 -4.88 -9.19 5.24
N SER A 13 -5.42 -8.35 6.12
CA SER A 13 -5.91 -7.03 5.73
C SER A 13 -4.78 -6.11 5.25
N ILE A 14 -3.59 -6.20 5.84
CA ILE A 14 -2.40 -5.46 5.40
C ILE A 14 -1.94 -5.95 4.02
N CYS A 15 -1.83 -7.27 3.82
CA CYS A 15 -1.48 -7.84 2.51
C CYS A 15 -2.50 -7.45 1.43
N SER A 16 -3.79 -7.45 1.77
CA SER A 16 -4.85 -6.99 0.87
C SER A 16 -4.66 -5.52 0.49
N LEU A 17 -4.40 -4.63 1.45
CA LEU A 17 -4.18 -3.21 1.20
C LEU A 17 -2.93 -2.93 0.36
N LEU A 18 -1.86 -3.72 0.53
CA LEU A 18 -0.66 -3.62 -0.29
C LEU A 18 -0.91 -4.11 -1.73
N THR A 19 -1.86 -5.01 -1.92
CA THR A 19 -2.21 -5.54 -3.25
C THR A 19 -3.21 -4.64 -3.98
N ASP A 20 -4.14 -4.04 -3.24
CA ASP A 20 -5.17 -3.15 -3.75
C ASP A 20 -5.20 -1.86 -2.91
N PRO A 21 -4.37 -0.85 -3.26
CA PRO A 21 -4.33 0.42 -2.55
C PRO A 21 -5.66 1.16 -2.71
N ASN A 22 -6.18 1.76 -1.64
CA ASN A 22 -7.38 2.60 -1.72
C ASN A 22 -7.01 4.07 -1.96
N PRO A 23 -7.24 4.62 -3.17
CA PRO A 23 -6.86 6.00 -3.48
C PRO A 23 -7.95 7.03 -3.11
N ASP A 24 -9.12 6.60 -2.63
CA ASP A 24 -10.21 7.47 -2.18
C ASP A 24 -10.10 7.81 -0.68
N ASP A 25 -9.36 7.01 0.08
CA ASP A 25 -8.98 7.29 1.47
C ASP A 25 -7.45 7.24 1.64
N PRO A 26 -6.72 8.22 1.10
CA PRO A 26 -5.27 8.16 1.05
C PRO A 26 -4.64 8.65 2.36
N LEU A 27 -3.73 7.84 2.92
CA LEU A 27 -2.85 8.28 4.00
C LEU A 27 -1.85 9.36 3.53
N VAL A 28 -1.45 9.30 2.26
CA VAL A 28 -0.58 10.29 1.61
C VAL A 28 -1.25 10.77 0.32
N PRO A 29 -1.90 11.96 0.34
CA PRO A 29 -2.66 12.46 -0.80
C PRO A 29 -1.87 12.55 -2.11
N GLU A 30 -0.59 12.92 -2.02
CA GLU A 30 0.31 13.05 -3.19
C GLU A 30 0.56 11.71 -3.88
N VAL A 31 0.79 10.65 -3.10
CA VAL A 31 1.04 9.30 -3.63
C VAL A 31 -0.24 8.74 -4.26
N ALA A 32 -1.40 9.01 -3.67
CA ALA A 32 -2.68 8.60 -4.26
C ALA A 32 -3.03 9.38 -5.52
N HIS A 33 -2.68 10.66 -5.59
CA HIS A 33 -2.81 11.44 -6.82
C HIS A 33 -1.89 10.88 -7.91
N MET A 34 -0.63 10.54 -7.58
CA MET A 34 0.30 9.89 -8.50
C MET A 34 -0.21 8.51 -8.94
N TYR A 35 -0.81 7.73 -8.05
CA TYR A 35 -1.43 6.45 -8.39
C TYR A 35 -2.57 6.61 -9.40
N LYS A 36 -3.45 7.61 -9.21
CA LYS A 36 -4.59 7.90 -10.08
C LYS A 36 -4.20 8.51 -11.44
N THR A 37 -3.15 9.33 -11.48
CA THR A 37 -2.79 10.12 -12.67
C THR A 37 -1.57 9.61 -13.42
N GLN A 38 -0.67 8.90 -12.75
CA GLN A 38 0.66 8.50 -13.23
C GLN A 38 1.02 7.09 -12.74
N SER A 39 0.20 6.08 -13.07
CA SER A 39 0.38 4.72 -12.53
C SER A 39 1.76 4.11 -12.83
N SER A 40 2.33 4.39 -14.02
CA SER A 40 3.67 3.91 -14.39
C SER A 40 4.76 4.44 -13.46
N ARG A 41 4.71 5.74 -13.14
CA ARG A 41 5.65 6.39 -12.21
C ARG A 41 5.45 5.90 -10.79
N TYR A 42 4.20 5.66 -10.40
CA TYR A 42 3.88 5.05 -9.11
C TYR A 42 4.53 3.66 -9.00
N GLU A 43 4.35 2.78 -10.00
CA GLU A 43 4.95 1.45 -10.00
C GLU A 43 6.47 1.47 -9.98
N GLU A 44 7.09 2.36 -10.76
CA GLU A 44 8.56 2.51 -10.77
C GLU A 44 9.08 2.92 -9.39
N THR A 45 8.44 3.91 -8.76
CA THR A 45 8.79 4.38 -7.43
C THR A 45 8.58 3.29 -6.39
N ALA A 46 7.46 2.57 -6.44
CA ALA A 46 7.13 1.48 -5.53
C ALA A 46 8.17 0.34 -5.64
N ARG A 47 8.57 -0.04 -6.87
CA ARG A 47 9.63 -1.03 -7.11
C ARG A 47 10.97 -0.56 -6.57
N ALA A 48 11.38 0.67 -6.85
CA ALA A 48 12.65 1.23 -6.39
C ALA A 48 12.72 1.27 -4.85
N TRP A 49 11.63 1.65 -4.18
CA TRP A 49 11.56 1.67 -2.71
C TRP A 49 11.57 0.27 -2.11
N THR A 50 10.85 -0.67 -2.73
CA THR A 50 10.89 -2.08 -2.34
C THR A 50 12.33 -2.61 -2.41
N GLN A 51 13.03 -2.34 -3.51
CA GLN A 51 14.44 -2.72 -3.66
C GLN A 51 15.34 -2.08 -2.62
N LYS A 52 15.10 -0.82 -2.28
CA LYS A 52 15.96 -0.07 -1.35
C LYS A 52 15.76 -0.45 0.12
N TYR A 53 14.53 -0.77 0.53
CA TYR A 53 14.17 -0.87 1.95
C TYR A 53 13.60 -2.23 2.38
N ALA A 54 13.12 -3.06 1.43
CA ALA A 54 12.41 -4.30 1.72
C ALA A 54 13.06 -5.54 1.09
N MET A 55 14.10 -5.37 0.27
CA MET A 55 14.98 -6.45 -0.16
C MET A 55 16.14 -6.52 0.85
N GLY A 56 16.08 -7.50 1.75
CA GLY A 56 17.14 -7.81 2.70
C GLY A 56 18.31 -8.54 2.06
#